data_AF-A0A9W6U9I8-F1
#
_entry.id   AF-A0A9W6U9I8-F1
#
_cell.length_a   1.000
_cell.length_b   1.000
_cell.length_c   1.000
_cell.angle_alpha   90.00
_cell.angle_beta   90.00
_cell.angle_gamma   90.00
#
_symmetry.space_group_name_H-M   'P 1'
#
loop_
_entity.id
_entity.type
_entity.pdbx_description
1 polymer ?
#
loop_
_entity_poly.entity_id
_entity_poly.type
_entity_poly.pdbx_seq_one_letter_code
_entity_poly.pdbx_strand_id
1 'polypeptide(L)'
;MLKAILAGAALLSAVFCLTFASRVDAHGHLKEPEPTFGNDGSTVEWVTLVDNYWDIGSGGDQVGKFKTMAKEKGMSVRDVVFDMVKDKKCGYTRTDVDPKLVPDDGKVKWQGNEGGGFTHTGPCEIYLDDKMVLHGDDCEDEFGGGPIGSDKTSDMPVDFSSCKGDCTLTIYWLGFQNAQWQAYVNCVPLKRSGSSTVQTPGSSTSEEAISSTET
;
A
#
# COMPACT_ATOMS: atom_id res chain seq x y z
N MET A 1 54.10 37.63 52.90
CA MET A 1 53.10 37.59 51.82
C MET A 1 53.19 36.24 51.12
N LEU A 2 52.20 35.36 51.25
CA LEU A 2 51.90 34.36 50.22
C LEU A 2 50.46 33.89 50.39
N LYS A 3 49.71 33.97 49.29
CA LYS A 3 48.25 33.89 49.18
C LYS A 3 47.72 32.48 49.43
N ALA A 4 46.59 32.39 50.12
CA ALA A 4 45.73 31.22 50.15
C ALA A 4 45.26 30.88 48.72
N ILE A 5 45.42 29.62 48.32
CA ILE A 5 44.88 29.08 47.07
C ILE A 5 43.55 28.40 47.42
N LEU A 6 42.45 28.98 46.95
CA LEU A 6 41.12 28.38 47.00
C LEU A 6 41.05 27.20 46.02
N ALA A 7 40.70 26.02 46.53
CA ALA A 7 40.32 24.88 45.70
C ALA A 7 38.91 25.11 45.14
N GLY A 8 38.81 25.42 43.85
CA GLY A 8 37.54 25.45 43.12
C GLY A 8 37.16 24.03 42.71
N ALA A 9 36.09 23.48 43.29
CA ALA A 9 35.47 22.26 42.81
C ALA A 9 34.66 22.56 41.54
N ALA A 10 35.15 22.15 40.37
CA ALA A 10 34.39 22.20 39.14
C ALA A 10 33.40 21.03 39.11
N LEU A 11 32.11 21.32 39.32
CA LEU A 11 31.02 20.38 39.07
C LEU A 11 30.82 20.25 37.55
N LEU A 12 31.34 19.18 36.96
CA LEU A 12 31.01 18.77 35.59
C LEU A 12 29.59 18.17 35.57
N SER A 13 28.59 18.99 35.28
CA SER A 13 27.25 18.52 34.94
C SER A 13 27.28 17.86 33.56
N ALA A 14 27.35 16.52 33.53
CA ALA A 14 27.12 15.75 32.30
C ALA A 14 25.62 15.82 31.95
N VAL A 15 25.26 16.64 30.96
CA VAL A 15 23.90 16.64 30.40
C VAL A 15 23.76 15.36 29.56
N PHE A 16 23.05 14.37 30.09
CA PHE A 16 22.67 13.17 29.36
C PHE A 16 21.54 13.55 28.40
N CYS A 17 21.90 13.88 27.15
CA CYS A 17 20.92 14.09 26.08
C CYS A 17 20.31 12.73 25.71
N LEU A 18 19.16 12.41 26.30
CA LEU A 18 18.31 11.31 25.84
C LEU A 18 17.77 11.70 24.46
N THR A 19 18.43 11.23 23.40
CA THR A 19 17.87 11.27 22.05
C THR A 19 16.67 10.33 22.03
N PHE A 20 15.47 10.87 22.18
CA PHE A 20 14.26 10.16 21.79
C PHE A 20 14.34 9.97 20.28
N ALA A 21 14.75 8.79 19.83
CA ALA A 21 14.51 8.38 18.45
C ALA A 21 12.99 8.40 18.28
N SER A 22 12.48 9.40 17.56
CA SER A 22 11.12 9.39 17.06
C SER A 22 10.95 8.07 16.33
N ARG A 23 10.07 7.20 16.86
CA ARG A 23 9.67 5.99 16.14
C ARG A 23 8.89 6.50 14.94
N VAL A 24 9.53 6.54 13.79
CA VAL A 24 8.83 6.78 12.52
C VAL A 24 7.94 5.57 12.31
N ASP A 25 6.64 5.82 12.25
CA ASP A 25 5.64 4.81 11.98
C ASP A 25 5.54 4.65 10.46
N ALA A 26 6.40 3.78 9.94
CA ALA A 26 6.65 3.62 8.51
C ALA A 26 5.58 2.78 7.80
N HIS A 27 4.33 2.90 8.23
CA HIS A 27 3.17 2.23 7.67
C HIS A 27 2.51 3.09 6.58
N GLY A 28 1.56 2.53 5.84
CA GLY A 28 0.88 3.29 4.79
C GLY A 28 -0.24 2.51 4.14
N HIS A 29 -0.99 3.22 3.30
CA HIS A 29 -2.12 2.65 2.60
C HIS A 29 -2.35 3.33 1.26
N LEU A 30 -3.10 2.62 0.42
CA LEU A 30 -3.67 3.19 -0.78
C LEU A 30 -4.71 4.25 -0.38
N LYS A 31 -4.46 5.50 -0.78
CA LYS A 31 -5.33 6.65 -0.52
C LYS A 31 -6.34 6.86 -1.64
N GLU A 32 -5.90 6.70 -2.88
CA GLU A 32 -6.76 6.87 -4.06
C GLU A 32 -6.37 5.85 -5.16
N PRO A 33 -7.32 5.11 -5.75
CA PRO A 33 -8.72 5.02 -5.35
C PRO A 33 -8.84 4.42 -3.94
N GLU A 34 -9.75 4.96 -3.12
CA GLU A 34 -9.84 4.59 -1.70
C GLU A 34 -10.32 3.13 -1.53
N PRO A 35 -9.55 2.25 -0.88
CA PRO A 35 -9.98 0.88 -0.59
C PRO A 35 -11.04 0.85 0.52
N THR A 36 -11.82 -0.23 0.55
CA THR A 36 -12.67 -0.54 1.72
C THR A 36 -11.98 -1.60 2.56
N PHE A 37 -11.68 -1.29 3.83
CA PHE A 37 -11.06 -2.25 4.75
C PHE A 37 -12.11 -3.13 5.44
N GLY A 38 -11.72 -4.37 5.74
CA GLY A 38 -12.48 -5.28 6.60
C GLY A 38 -12.42 -4.87 8.08
N ASN A 39 -13.19 -5.58 8.91
CA ASN A 39 -13.28 -5.29 10.36
C ASN A 39 -12.16 -5.92 11.19
N ASP A 40 -11.35 -6.78 10.58
CA ASP A 40 -10.38 -7.67 11.23
C ASP A 40 -8.92 -7.31 10.92
N GLY A 41 -8.69 -6.16 10.27
CA GLY A 41 -7.39 -5.76 9.75
C GLY A 41 -7.02 -4.31 10.02
N SER A 42 -5.71 -4.04 9.98
CA SER A 42 -5.22 -2.66 10.02
C SER A 42 -5.46 -1.97 8.68
N THR A 43 -5.72 -0.67 8.75
CA THR A 43 -5.82 0.17 7.56
C THR A 43 -4.47 0.62 7.03
N VAL A 44 -3.38 0.48 7.80
CA VAL A 44 -2.05 1.02 7.45
C VAL A 44 -0.90 0.02 7.61
N GLU A 45 -1.06 -1.03 8.42
CA GLU A 45 0.01 -2.02 8.67
C GLU A 45 0.23 -2.94 7.47
N TRP A 46 1.40 -3.59 7.45
CA TRP A 46 1.67 -4.68 6.51
C TRP A 46 0.73 -5.87 6.75
N VAL A 47 0.53 -6.67 5.71
CA VAL A 47 -0.21 -7.94 5.79
C VAL A 47 0.63 -8.99 6.52
N THR A 48 1.93 -9.03 6.24
CA THR A 48 2.91 -9.86 6.97
C THR A 48 4.30 -9.24 6.93
N LEU A 49 5.09 -9.55 7.96
CA LEU A 49 6.52 -9.28 8.04
C LEU A 49 7.26 -10.62 7.92
N VAL A 50 8.27 -10.70 7.08
CA VAL A 50 9.14 -11.88 7.00
C VAL A 50 10.59 -11.46 7.14
N ASP A 51 11.28 -12.06 8.11
CA ASP A 51 12.71 -11.88 8.27
C ASP A 51 13.46 -12.76 7.25
N ASN A 52 14.33 -12.15 6.44
CA ASN A 52 15.17 -12.84 5.46
C ASN A 52 14.39 -13.74 4.50
N TYR A 53 13.31 -13.23 3.88
CA TYR A 53 12.52 -13.99 2.90
C TYR A 53 13.41 -14.66 1.85
N TRP A 54 14.38 -13.91 1.33
CA TRP A 54 15.58 -14.46 0.72
C TRP A 54 16.80 -14.09 1.56
N ASP A 55 17.75 -15.02 1.65
CA ASP A 55 19.02 -14.79 2.33
C ASP A 55 19.95 -13.90 1.47
N ILE A 56 19.65 -12.60 1.45
CA ILE A 56 20.41 -11.55 0.76
C ILE A 56 21.19 -10.65 1.73
N GLY A 57 21.24 -11.04 3.00
CA GLY A 57 21.83 -10.30 4.11
C GLY A 57 21.00 -9.08 4.57
N SER A 58 21.48 -8.44 5.64
CA SER A 58 20.89 -7.23 6.22
C SER A 58 21.66 -5.98 5.80
N GLY A 59 20.99 -5.04 5.15
CA GLY A 59 21.52 -3.71 4.83
C GLY A 59 22.29 -3.61 3.51
N GLY A 60 22.72 -2.39 3.17
CA GLY A 60 23.21 -2.05 1.84
C GLY A 60 22.08 -1.83 0.85
N ASP A 61 22.36 -2.04 -0.44
CA ASP A 61 21.38 -1.90 -1.53
C ASP A 61 20.42 -3.10 -1.57
N GLN A 62 19.41 -3.09 -0.69
CA GLN A 62 18.40 -4.14 -0.61
C GLN A 62 17.54 -4.20 -1.89
N VAL A 63 17.27 -3.05 -2.51
CA VAL A 63 16.53 -2.98 -3.79
C VAL A 63 17.29 -3.69 -4.91
N GLY A 64 18.57 -3.37 -5.12
CA GLY A 64 19.38 -3.99 -6.17
C GLY A 64 19.58 -5.49 -5.94
N LYS A 65 19.74 -5.92 -4.68
CA LYS A 65 19.78 -7.34 -4.32
C LYS A 65 18.46 -8.05 -4.59
N PHE A 66 17.33 -7.46 -4.19
CA PHE A 66 16.01 -8.00 -4.51
C PHE A 66 15.84 -8.15 -6.02
N LYS A 67 16.11 -7.10 -6.78
CA LYS A 67 16.00 -7.09 -8.24
C LYS A 67 16.82 -8.20 -8.90
N THR A 68 18.05 -8.39 -8.43
CA THR A 68 18.93 -9.47 -8.91
C THR A 68 18.31 -10.83 -8.64
N MET A 69 17.91 -11.09 -7.39
CA MET A 69 17.32 -12.37 -6.99
C MET A 69 15.98 -12.66 -7.64
N ALA A 70 15.11 -11.65 -7.78
CA ALA A 70 13.81 -11.74 -8.43
C ALA A 70 13.98 -12.14 -9.90
N LYS A 71 14.96 -11.54 -10.59
CA LYS A 71 15.33 -11.93 -11.95
C LYS A 71 15.87 -13.36 -12.04
N GLU A 72 16.77 -13.76 -11.14
CA GLU A 72 17.33 -15.12 -11.11
C GLU A 72 16.25 -16.18 -10.87
N LYS A 73 15.26 -15.87 -10.02
CA LYS A 73 14.15 -16.77 -9.69
C LYS A 73 12.97 -16.67 -10.67
N GLY A 74 12.97 -15.67 -11.55
CA GLY A 74 11.84 -15.41 -12.45
C GLY A 74 10.56 -15.02 -11.72
N MET A 75 10.65 -14.27 -10.62
CA MET A 75 9.52 -13.83 -9.80
C MET A 75 9.30 -12.32 -9.92
N SER A 76 8.04 -11.89 -9.98
CA SER A 76 7.66 -10.48 -9.82
C SER A 76 7.51 -10.09 -8.34
N VAL A 77 7.28 -8.79 -8.07
CA VAL A 77 6.92 -8.34 -6.72
C VAL A 77 5.61 -8.99 -6.28
N ARG A 78 4.62 -9.07 -7.18
CA ARG A 78 3.35 -9.78 -6.92
C ARG A 78 3.60 -11.23 -6.51
N ASP A 79 4.46 -11.96 -7.19
CA ASP A 79 4.72 -13.37 -6.89
C ASP A 79 5.33 -13.55 -5.49
N VAL A 80 6.30 -12.70 -5.13
CA VAL A 80 6.93 -12.68 -3.80
C VAL A 80 5.90 -12.33 -2.72
N VAL A 81 5.15 -11.24 -2.92
CA VAL A 81 4.12 -10.80 -1.98
C VAL A 81 3.06 -11.87 -1.79
N PHE A 82 2.61 -12.52 -2.87
CA PHE A 82 1.65 -13.62 -2.82
C PHE A 82 2.17 -14.82 -2.04
N ASP A 83 3.44 -15.18 -2.17
CA ASP A 83 4.01 -16.22 -1.35
C ASP A 83 4.11 -15.80 0.13
N MET A 84 4.43 -14.55 0.43
CA MET A 84 4.47 -14.04 1.80
C MET A 84 3.08 -14.04 2.46
N VAL A 85 2.07 -13.44 1.81
CA VAL A 85 0.74 -13.19 2.41
C VAL A 85 -0.20 -14.40 2.38
N LYS A 86 0.21 -15.50 1.70
CA LYS A 86 -0.56 -16.73 1.56
C LYS A 86 -1.99 -16.48 1.05
N ASP A 87 -3.01 -16.69 1.86
CA ASP A 87 -4.43 -16.58 1.52
C ASP A 87 -4.95 -15.13 1.52
N LYS A 88 -4.23 -14.18 2.13
CA LYS A 88 -4.60 -12.76 2.19
C LYS A 88 -4.23 -11.99 0.91
N LYS A 89 -4.73 -12.44 -0.24
CA LYS A 89 -4.41 -11.88 -1.56
C LYS A 89 -4.86 -10.43 -1.78
N CYS A 90 -5.79 -9.94 -0.96
CA CYS A 90 -6.19 -8.53 -0.90
C CYS A 90 -5.83 -7.85 0.43
N GLY A 91 -4.89 -8.44 1.17
CA GLY A 91 -4.53 -7.96 2.51
C GLY A 91 -5.76 -7.87 3.40
N TYR A 92 -6.02 -6.67 3.92
CA TYR A 92 -7.17 -6.36 4.77
C TYR A 92 -8.30 -5.63 4.03
N THR A 93 -8.24 -5.55 2.71
CA THR A 93 -9.24 -4.85 1.88
C THR A 93 -10.27 -5.81 1.31
N ARG A 94 -11.47 -5.28 1.03
CA ARG A 94 -12.62 -6.01 0.51
C ARG A 94 -12.88 -5.65 -0.96
N THR A 95 -13.25 -6.66 -1.74
CA THR A 95 -13.66 -6.51 -3.15
C THR A 95 -15.16 -6.73 -3.35
N ASP A 96 -15.86 -7.26 -2.35
CA ASP A 96 -17.30 -7.47 -2.32
C ASP A 96 -18.06 -6.21 -1.83
N VAL A 97 -17.72 -5.08 -2.43
CA VAL A 97 -18.21 -3.73 -2.11
C VAL A 97 -18.51 -2.95 -3.39
N ASP A 98 -19.22 -1.83 -3.27
CA ASP A 98 -19.50 -0.97 -4.43
C ASP A 98 -18.20 -0.48 -5.09
N PRO A 99 -18.02 -0.69 -6.41
CA PRO A 99 -16.80 -0.28 -7.09
C PRO A 99 -16.62 1.24 -7.09
N LYS A 100 -15.38 1.68 -6.86
CA LYS A 100 -14.96 3.09 -7.01
C LYS A 100 -14.86 3.46 -8.48
N LEU A 101 -15.00 4.73 -8.81
CA LEU A 101 -14.72 5.19 -10.17
C LEU A 101 -13.21 5.11 -10.43
N VAL A 102 -12.85 4.80 -11.67
CA VAL A 102 -11.47 4.98 -12.15
C VAL A 102 -11.07 6.45 -11.93
N PRO A 103 -9.90 6.74 -11.30
CA PRO A 103 -9.43 8.11 -11.09
C PRO A 103 -9.30 8.89 -12.40
N ASP A 104 -9.90 10.08 -12.46
CA ASP A 104 -9.91 10.93 -13.66
C ASP A 104 -8.53 11.55 -13.96
N ASP A 105 -7.68 11.68 -12.93
CA ASP A 105 -6.30 12.17 -13.08
C ASP A 105 -5.31 11.07 -13.51
N GLY A 106 -5.78 9.84 -13.68
CA GLY A 106 -4.97 8.70 -14.10
C GLY A 106 -3.91 8.28 -13.07
N LYS A 107 -4.15 8.56 -11.78
CA LYS A 107 -3.19 8.24 -10.71
C LYS A 107 -3.72 7.26 -9.69
N VAL A 108 -2.77 6.55 -9.10
CA VAL A 108 -2.93 5.77 -7.88
C VAL A 108 -2.08 6.46 -6.81
N LYS A 109 -2.63 6.77 -5.65
CA LYS A 109 -1.98 7.59 -4.62
C LYS A 109 -1.76 6.75 -3.36
N TRP A 110 -0.51 6.64 -2.94
CA TRP A 110 -0.15 6.02 -1.67
C TRP A 110 0.13 7.07 -0.59
N GLN A 111 -0.33 6.81 0.63
CA GLN A 111 -0.21 7.70 1.77
C GLN A 111 0.43 6.97 2.95
N GLY A 112 1.57 7.47 3.41
CA GLY A 112 2.18 7.03 4.66
C GLY A 112 1.29 7.37 5.87
N ASN A 113 1.33 6.55 6.92
CA ASN A 113 0.49 6.69 8.11
C ASN A 113 0.76 8.01 8.84
N GLU A 114 2.02 8.45 8.89
CA GLU A 114 2.38 9.75 9.47
C GLU A 114 2.32 10.91 8.46
N GLY A 115 1.72 10.73 7.28
CA GLY A 115 1.79 11.69 6.19
C GLY A 115 2.88 11.35 5.16
N GLY A 116 2.91 12.04 4.02
CA GLY A 116 3.86 11.78 2.95
C GLY A 116 3.51 10.57 2.05
N GLY A 117 4.54 9.83 1.65
CA GLY A 117 4.45 8.77 0.64
C GLY A 117 4.82 7.38 1.16
N PHE A 118 5.46 6.58 0.32
CA PHE A 118 6.16 5.38 0.78
C PHE A 118 7.22 5.76 1.83
N THR A 119 7.35 4.92 2.83
CA THR A 119 8.13 5.17 4.07
C THR A 119 9.33 4.23 4.22
N HIS A 120 9.49 3.32 3.27
CA HIS A 120 10.62 2.41 3.13
C HIS A 120 10.97 2.22 1.66
N THR A 121 12.26 2.14 1.39
CA THR A 121 12.78 1.71 0.08
C THR A 121 12.27 0.31 -0.23
N GLY A 122 11.93 0.11 -1.50
CA GLY A 122 11.52 -1.20 -1.99
C GLY A 122 10.57 -1.15 -3.18
N PRO A 123 10.40 -2.28 -3.86
CA PRO A 123 9.71 -2.33 -5.13
C PRO A 123 8.20 -2.37 -4.93
N CYS A 124 7.47 -1.84 -5.91
CA CYS A 124 6.02 -1.92 -5.95
C CYS A 124 5.52 -2.22 -7.36
N GLU A 125 4.35 -2.84 -7.43
CA GLU A 125 3.66 -3.11 -8.68
C GLU A 125 2.18 -2.77 -8.53
N ILE A 126 1.57 -2.26 -9.60
CA ILE A 126 0.11 -2.09 -9.69
C ILE A 126 -0.41 -2.96 -10.82
N TYR A 127 -1.51 -3.64 -10.53
CA TYR A 127 -2.23 -4.47 -11.47
C TYR A 127 -3.66 -3.97 -11.64
N LEU A 128 -4.18 -4.09 -12.85
CA LEU A 128 -5.59 -4.07 -13.15
C LEU A 128 -5.97 -5.49 -13.59
N ASP A 129 -6.76 -6.17 -12.76
CA ASP A 129 -6.98 -7.61 -12.80
C ASP A 129 -5.63 -8.35 -12.86
N ASP A 130 -5.39 -9.12 -13.93
CA ASP A 130 -4.14 -9.88 -14.10
C ASP A 130 -3.03 -9.09 -14.83
N LYS A 131 -3.31 -7.87 -15.31
CA LYS A 131 -2.37 -7.08 -16.10
C LYS A 131 -1.59 -6.13 -15.20
N MET A 132 -0.27 -6.31 -15.16
CA MET A 132 0.63 -5.31 -14.57
C MET A 132 0.57 -4.02 -15.41
N VAL A 133 0.31 -2.90 -14.74
CA VAL A 133 0.20 -1.57 -15.37
C VAL A 133 1.23 -0.58 -14.84
N LEU A 134 1.90 -0.90 -13.73
CA LEU A 134 3.04 -0.16 -13.21
C LEU A 134 3.98 -1.11 -12.45
N HIS A 135 5.27 -0.84 -12.55
CA HIS A 135 6.33 -1.45 -11.76
C HIS A 135 7.34 -0.35 -11.41
N GLY A 136 7.77 -0.29 -10.15
CA GLY A 136 8.90 0.51 -9.68
C GLY A 136 9.88 -0.38 -8.91
N ASP A 137 11.17 -0.18 -9.13
CA ASP A 137 12.24 -0.89 -8.43
C ASP A 137 12.41 -0.32 -7.00
N ASP A 138 12.29 1.00 -6.85
CA ASP A 138 12.26 1.69 -5.55
C ASP A 138 11.16 2.75 -5.54
N CYS A 139 9.99 2.42 -5.00
CA CYS A 139 8.83 3.29 -5.07
C CYS A 139 8.91 4.50 -4.12
N GLU A 140 9.77 4.46 -3.08
CA GLU A 140 10.04 5.63 -2.25
C GLU A 140 10.78 6.71 -3.06
N ASP A 141 11.80 6.31 -3.84
CA ASP A 141 12.59 7.22 -4.67
C ASP A 141 11.83 7.65 -5.94
N GLU A 142 11.23 6.69 -6.65
CA GLU A 142 10.57 6.93 -7.94
C GLU A 142 9.27 7.73 -7.80
N PHE A 143 8.51 7.52 -6.72
CA PHE A 143 7.23 8.17 -6.48
C PHE A 143 7.28 8.97 -5.18
N GLY A 144 8.19 9.94 -5.10
CA GLY A 144 8.44 10.71 -3.88
C GLY A 144 7.20 11.39 -3.28
N GLY A 145 6.93 11.08 -2.00
CA GLY A 145 5.90 11.74 -1.20
C GLY A 145 6.30 13.14 -0.71
N GLY A 146 5.51 13.69 0.21
CA GLY A 146 5.91 14.83 1.03
C GLY A 146 6.60 14.43 2.33
N PRO A 147 7.03 15.40 3.14
CA PRO A 147 7.59 15.14 4.46
C PRO A 147 6.53 14.53 5.40
N ILE A 148 6.99 13.94 6.50
CA ILE A 148 6.14 13.52 7.62
C ILE A 148 5.24 14.68 8.05
N GLY A 149 3.96 14.39 8.25
CA GLY A 149 2.90 15.33 8.61
C GLY A 149 2.25 16.05 7.43
N SER A 150 2.66 15.76 6.19
CA SER A 150 2.07 16.39 5.00
C SER A 150 1.02 15.50 4.31
N ASP A 151 0.07 16.14 3.64
CA ASP A 151 -0.95 15.48 2.80
C ASP A 151 -0.45 15.18 1.36
N LYS A 152 0.85 15.35 1.10
CA LYS A 152 1.42 15.08 -0.22
C LYS A 152 1.74 13.58 -0.34
N THR A 153 0.91 12.88 -1.12
CA THR A 153 1.02 11.45 -1.42
C THR A 153 2.17 11.10 -2.37
N SER A 154 2.48 9.80 -2.45
CA SER A 154 3.19 9.20 -3.57
C SER A 154 2.23 8.96 -4.72
N ASP A 155 2.32 9.79 -5.77
CA ASP A 155 1.45 9.73 -6.94
C ASP A 155 2.05 8.83 -8.03
N MET A 156 1.42 7.70 -8.30
CA MET A 156 1.83 6.72 -9.31
C MET A 156 0.95 6.86 -10.57
N PRO A 157 1.51 7.23 -11.74
CA PRO A 157 0.75 7.35 -12.98
C PRO A 157 0.40 5.95 -13.53
N VAL A 158 -0.88 5.71 -13.82
CA VAL A 158 -1.39 4.41 -14.25
C VAL A 158 -2.24 4.54 -15.51
N ASP A 159 -1.98 3.68 -16.51
CA ASP A 159 -2.86 3.53 -17.66
C ASP A 159 -4.04 2.58 -17.35
N PHE A 160 -5.20 3.17 -17.09
CA PHE A 160 -6.44 2.45 -16.83
C PHE A 160 -7.16 1.93 -18.09
N SER A 161 -6.53 1.96 -19.28
CA SER A 161 -7.12 1.49 -20.53
C SER A 161 -7.51 0.00 -20.52
N SER A 162 -6.84 -0.80 -19.68
CA SER A 162 -7.14 -2.23 -19.54
C SER A 162 -8.40 -2.52 -18.72
N CYS A 163 -8.88 -1.56 -17.91
CA CYS A 163 -10.14 -1.66 -17.18
C CYS A 163 -11.33 -1.36 -18.10
N LYS A 164 -11.89 -2.40 -18.73
CA LYS A 164 -12.98 -2.33 -19.72
C LYS A 164 -14.35 -2.64 -19.11
N GLY A 165 -14.73 -1.88 -18.09
CA GLY A 165 -15.97 -2.09 -17.35
C GLY A 165 -15.66 -2.07 -15.87
N ASP A 166 -15.98 -3.17 -15.19
CA ASP A 166 -15.55 -3.42 -13.83
C ASP A 166 -14.20 -4.17 -13.86
N CYS A 167 -13.28 -3.78 -12.99
CA CYS A 167 -11.99 -4.43 -12.81
C CYS A 167 -11.54 -4.31 -11.36
N THR A 168 -10.53 -5.06 -10.94
CA THR A 168 -9.89 -4.89 -9.63
C THR A 168 -8.53 -4.24 -9.79
N LEU A 169 -8.33 -3.09 -9.16
CA LEU A 169 -6.99 -2.57 -8.94
C LEU A 169 -6.35 -3.27 -7.76
N THR A 170 -5.09 -3.66 -7.88
CA THR A 170 -4.30 -4.13 -6.75
C THR A 170 -2.94 -3.48 -6.76
N ILE A 171 -2.54 -2.91 -5.63
CA ILE A 171 -1.18 -2.46 -5.38
C ILE A 171 -0.47 -3.48 -4.48
N TYR A 172 0.74 -3.84 -4.88
CA TYR A 172 1.69 -4.64 -4.12
C TYR A 172 2.89 -3.78 -3.79
N TRP A 173 3.32 -3.74 -2.53
CA TRP A 173 4.55 -3.08 -2.14
C TRP A 173 5.33 -3.96 -1.15
N LEU A 174 6.64 -4.06 -1.36
CA LEU A 174 7.57 -4.66 -0.41
C LEU A 174 8.41 -3.55 0.21
N GLY A 175 8.15 -3.23 1.49
CA GLY A 175 8.98 -2.30 2.25
C GLY A 175 10.17 -3.03 2.88
N PHE A 176 11.39 -2.54 2.67
CA PHE A 176 12.59 -3.13 3.27
C PHE A 176 13.03 -2.37 4.53
N GLN A 177 12.80 -2.98 5.69
CA GLN A 177 13.40 -2.57 6.95
C GLN A 177 14.63 -3.45 7.25
N ASN A 178 15.70 -3.22 6.48
CA ASN A 178 16.88 -4.09 6.42
C ASN A 178 16.53 -5.50 5.92
N ALA A 179 16.72 -6.54 6.76
CA ALA A 179 16.38 -7.92 6.45
C ALA A 179 14.89 -8.23 6.65
N GLN A 180 14.14 -7.34 7.30
CA GLN A 180 12.72 -7.54 7.56
C GLN A 180 11.93 -6.97 6.39
N TRP A 181 11.22 -7.83 5.67
CA TRP A 181 10.43 -7.45 4.50
C TRP A 181 8.97 -7.37 4.89
N GLN A 182 8.36 -6.22 4.62
CA GLN A 182 6.97 -5.93 4.91
C GLN A 182 6.17 -6.04 3.62
N ALA A 183 5.19 -6.93 3.58
CA ALA A 183 4.31 -7.09 2.42
C ALA A 183 3.02 -6.28 2.61
N TYR A 184 2.77 -5.34 1.70
CA TYR A 184 1.56 -4.54 1.63
C TYR A 184 0.73 -4.94 0.41
N VAL A 185 -0.58 -5.10 0.62
CA VAL A 185 -1.53 -5.40 -0.45
C VAL A 185 -2.84 -4.65 -0.20
N ASN A 186 -3.26 -3.84 -1.15
CA ASN A 186 -4.60 -3.22 -1.14
C ASN A 186 -5.28 -3.47 -2.49
N CYS A 187 -6.51 -3.99 -2.44
CA CYS A 187 -7.39 -4.20 -3.57
C CYS A 187 -8.51 -3.17 -3.58
N VAL A 188 -8.92 -2.72 -4.77
CA VAL A 188 -10.06 -1.83 -4.96
C VAL A 188 -10.86 -2.29 -6.18
N PRO A 189 -12.14 -2.66 -6.03
CA PRO A 189 -13.00 -2.83 -7.18
C PRO A 189 -13.23 -1.46 -7.84
N LEU A 190 -13.00 -1.37 -9.15
CA LEU A 190 -13.16 -0.18 -9.96
C LEU A 190 -14.24 -0.38 -11.01
N LYS A 191 -14.87 0.72 -11.42
CA LYS A 191 -15.75 0.80 -12.58
C LYS A 191 -15.47 2.05 -13.39
N ARG A 192 -15.69 1.96 -14.71
CA ARG A 192 -15.60 3.13 -15.59
C ARG A 192 -16.91 3.93 -15.59
N SER A 193 -16.82 5.26 -15.62
CA SER A 193 -18.00 6.12 -15.83
C SER A 193 -18.73 5.70 -17.12
N GLY A 194 -20.02 5.37 -17.01
CA GLY A 194 -20.85 4.87 -18.12
C GLY A 194 -20.99 3.34 -18.20
N SER A 195 -20.30 2.57 -17.34
CA SER A 195 -20.59 1.14 -17.15
C SER A 195 -21.87 0.99 -16.32
N SER A 196 -23.02 0.86 -17.00
CA SER A 196 -24.28 0.55 -16.31
C SER A 196 -24.24 -0.91 -15.85
N THR A 197 -24.35 -1.14 -14.55
CA THR A 197 -24.68 -2.48 -14.03
C THR A 197 -26.05 -2.87 -14.58
N VAL A 198 -26.09 -3.84 -15.50
CA VAL A 198 -27.34 -4.47 -15.88
C VAL A 198 -27.79 -5.30 -14.67
N GLN A 199 -28.60 -4.71 -13.80
CA GLN A 199 -29.43 -5.48 -12.90
C GLN A 199 -30.36 -6.31 -13.80
N THR A 200 -30.19 -7.63 -13.78
CA THR A 200 -31.18 -8.54 -14.37
C THR A 200 -32.44 -8.43 -13.53
N PRO A 201 -33.59 -7.96 -14.06
CA PRO A 201 -34.83 -8.03 -13.31
C PRO A 201 -35.22 -9.49 -13.18
N GLY A 202 -35.33 -9.96 -11.94
CA GLY A 202 -35.88 -11.27 -11.63
C GLY A 202 -37.24 -11.43 -12.30
N SER A 203 -37.41 -12.54 -13.01
CA SER A 203 -38.67 -12.91 -13.63
C SER A 203 -39.67 -13.26 -12.52
N SER A 204 -40.50 -12.30 -12.14
CA SER A 204 -41.73 -12.54 -11.39
C SER A 204 -42.89 -12.50 -12.38
N THR A 205 -43.28 -13.68 -12.84
CA THR A 205 -44.53 -13.91 -13.57
C THR A 205 -45.69 -13.63 -12.61
N SER A 206 -46.41 -12.54 -12.85
CA SER A 206 -47.71 -12.27 -12.23
C SER A 206 -48.79 -12.75 -13.19
N GLU A 207 -49.51 -13.80 -12.81
CA GLU A 207 -50.81 -14.13 -13.42
C GLU A 207 -51.80 -12.99 -13.14
N GLU A 208 -52.31 -12.36 -14.19
CA GLU A 208 -53.42 -11.41 -14.10
C GLU A 208 -54.68 -12.08 -14.63
N ALA A 209 -55.60 -12.39 -13.72
CA ALA A 209 -56.93 -12.88 -14.01
C ALA A 209 -57.76 -11.77 -14.65
N ILE A 210 -58.19 -11.98 -15.90
CA ILE A 210 -59.12 -11.08 -16.60
C ILE A 210 -60.55 -11.48 -16.26
N SER A 211 -61.23 -10.58 -15.55
CA SER A 211 -62.68 -10.53 -15.33
C SER A 211 -63.40 -10.22 -16.64
N SER A 212 -64.30 -11.09 -17.06
CA SER A 212 -65.19 -10.91 -18.22
C SER A 212 -66.53 -10.31 -17.80
N THR A 213 -66.94 -9.20 -18.41
CA THR A 213 -68.32 -8.71 -18.38
C THR A 213 -68.80 -8.36 -19.79
N GLU A 214 -70.08 -8.66 -20.03
CA GLU A 214 -70.99 -8.28 -21.12
C GLU A 214 -71.07 -9.16 -22.38
N THR A 215 -72.16 -9.93 -22.52
CA THR A 215 -73.45 -9.47 -23.06
C THR A 215 -74.59 -10.35 -22.53
#